data_AF-A0A8E0V767-F1
#
_entry.id   AF-A0A8E0V767-F1
#
_cell.length_a   1.000
_cell.length_b   1.000
_cell.length_c   1.000
_cell.angle_alpha   90.00
_cell.angle_beta   90.00
_cell.angle_gamma   90.00
#
_symmetry.space_group_name_H-M   'P 1'
#
loop_
_entity.id
_entity.type
_entity.pdbx_description
1 polymer ?
#
loop_
_entity_poly.entity_id
_entity_poly.type
_entity_poly.pdbx_seq_one_letter_code
_entity_poly.pdbx_strand_id
1 'polypeptide(L)'
;MILCEIFLLGCAFILCGLSVWTDLRHGQIKNKHLIIAFTAGLVLNVIYYAVYCQDCLGITALNLLISALLSIGFYFVHIWSAGDSKLMIVLISLLPGRLFWANTDTIVPAAYLFLLVFSIGYLYLIGEAVYLDFHCHTVKLPTVTKAGAWAAIKSYLHAFVVLYAWNSVLSIALPFFVENNVLLLSLISYFLITILREKPVYHSKVLVGSCAVLDAAVLLLTRNTIAAAGVLRMVQTYLLVLLVMWTTWIAGKYVYESVPTEDVKAGMILSRSTVVCFAPSKVKGLPQISYEDMRSRLTEEEAAAVRRWKDSKYGKATVVSVRKIPFASFIAVGVILFAAYHIVTTLGSWGI
;
A
#
# COMPACT_ATOMS: atom_id res chain seq x y z
N MET A 1 4.84 15.94 29.58
CA MET A 1 5.09 14.74 28.73
C MET A 1 3.82 13.93 28.48
N ILE A 2 3.30 13.14 29.45
CA ILE A 2 2.15 12.24 29.23
C ILE A 2 0.89 12.97 28.72
N LEU A 3 0.56 14.14 29.29
CA LEU A 3 -0.57 14.95 28.81
C LEU A 3 -0.44 15.30 27.31
N CYS A 4 0.75 15.67 26.84
CA CYS A 4 0.99 15.95 25.42
C CYS A 4 0.80 14.68 24.56
N GLU A 5 1.23 13.52 25.04
CA GLU A 5 1.05 12.24 24.35
C GLU A 5 -0.44 11.89 24.22
N ILE A 6 -1.23 12.12 25.28
CA ILE A 6 -2.68 11.93 25.27
C ILE A 6 -3.35 12.88 24.26
N PHE A 7 -2.97 14.16 24.24
CA PHE A 7 -3.51 15.11 23.26
C PHE A 7 -3.16 14.72 21.81
N LEU A 8 -1.91 14.31 21.56
CA LEU A 8 -1.46 13.84 20.26
C LEU A 8 -2.27 12.61 19.78
N LEU A 9 -2.42 11.60 20.64
CA LEU A 9 -3.24 10.41 20.36
C LEU A 9 -4.72 10.75 20.17
N GLY A 10 -5.26 11.66 20.99
CA GLY A 10 -6.63 12.15 20.85
C GLY A 10 -6.86 12.80 19.48
N CYS A 11 -5.93 13.67 19.04
CA CYS A 11 -5.96 14.24 17.69
C CYS A 11 -5.89 13.16 16.60
N ALA A 12 -5.03 12.16 16.76
CA ALA A 12 -4.93 11.04 15.81
C ALA A 12 -6.24 10.25 15.70
N PHE A 13 -6.86 9.88 16.82
CA PHE A 13 -8.11 9.10 16.83
C PHE A 13 -9.30 9.89 16.28
N ILE A 14 -9.40 11.19 16.62
CA ILE A 14 -10.41 12.08 16.03
C ILE A 14 -10.21 12.15 14.52
N LEU A 15 -8.97 12.30 14.04
CA LEU A 15 -8.67 12.34 12.62
C LEU A 15 -9.02 11.01 11.92
N CYS A 16 -8.73 9.86 12.53
CA CYS A 16 -9.13 8.55 12.03
C CYS A 16 -10.65 8.46 11.85
N GLY A 17 -11.43 8.81 12.88
CA GLY A 17 -12.89 8.77 12.84
C GLY A 17 -13.48 9.71 11.78
N LEU A 18 -12.99 10.96 11.71
CA LEU A 18 -13.39 11.92 10.69
C LEU A 18 -13.04 11.44 9.28
N SER A 19 -11.86 10.86 9.09
CA SER A 19 -11.39 10.40 7.78
C SER A 19 -12.23 9.24 7.28
N VAL A 20 -12.51 8.24 8.11
CA VAL A 20 -13.41 7.12 7.77
C VAL A 20 -14.81 7.62 7.43
N TRP A 21 -15.36 8.55 8.24
CA TRP A 21 -16.68 9.10 7.97
C TRP A 21 -16.74 9.89 6.66
N THR A 22 -15.75 10.74 6.39
CA THR A 22 -15.68 11.49 5.13
C THR A 22 -15.45 10.59 3.93
N ASP A 23 -14.63 9.55 4.07
CA ASP A 23 -14.34 8.61 2.98
C ASP A 23 -15.56 7.76 2.62
N LEU A 24 -16.33 7.28 3.61
CA LEU A 24 -17.54 6.51 3.38
C LEU A 24 -18.69 7.37 2.81
N ARG A 25 -18.88 8.60 3.30
CA ARG A 25 -20.01 9.44 2.84
C ARG A 25 -19.73 10.22 1.55
N HIS A 26 -18.52 10.73 1.38
CA HIS A 26 -18.17 11.64 0.29
C HIS A 26 -17.14 11.02 -0.68
N GLY A 27 -16.63 9.82 -0.37
CA GLY A 27 -15.63 9.17 -1.19
C GLY A 27 -14.29 9.88 -1.24
N GLN A 28 -14.03 10.83 -0.33
CA GLN A 28 -12.85 11.72 -0.32
C GLN A 28 -12.48 12.12 1.11
N ILE A 29 -11.18 12.17 1.39
CA ILE A 29 -10.63 12.72 2.65
C ILE A 29 -10.46 14.24 2.49
N LYS A 30 -11.11 15.04 3.35
CA LYS A 30 -11.09 16.50 3.23
C LYS A 30 -9.79 17.09 3.78
N ASN A 31 -9.08 17.85 2.95
CA ASN A 31 -7.85 18.57 3.33
C ASN A 31 -8.03 19.47 4.56
N LYS A 32 -9.23 20.02 4.78
CA LYS A 32 -9.53 20.85 5.96
C LYS A 32 -9.25 20.11 7.27
N HIS A 33 -9.68 18.85 7.38
CA HIS A 33 -9.47 18.07 8.61
C HIS A 33 -7.98 17.73 8.79
N LEU A 34 -7.29 17.39 7.71
CA LEU A 34 -5.85 17.10 7.71
C LEU A 34 -5.03 18.32 8.16
N ILE A 35 -5.33 19.51 7.63
CA ILE A 35 -4.60 20.74 7.98
C ILE A 35 -4.81 21.08 9.46
N ILE A 36 -6.06 21.05 9.95
CA ILE A 36 -6.34 21.34 11.37
C ILE A 36 -5.60 20.38 12.28
N ALA A 37 -5.65 19.08 12.00
CA ALA A 37 -4.98 18.06 12.80
C ALA A 37 -3.45 18.20 12.72
N PHE A 38 -2.89 18.47 11.53
CA PHE A 38 -1.46 18.68 11.34
C PHE A 38 -0.96 19.93 12.07
N THR A 39 -1.68 21.05 12.02
CA THR A 39 -1.32 22.27 12.74
C THR A 39 -1.35 22.05 14.25
N ALA A 40 -2.39 21.40 14.77
CA ALA A 40 -2.47 21.04 16.19
C ALA A 40 -1.32 20.11 16.60
N GLY A 41 -1.05 19.08 15.79
CA GLY A 41 0.05 18.15 15.97
C GLY A 41 1.42 18.84 15.96
N LEU A 42 1.64 19.78 15.05
CA LEU A 42 2.91 20.52 14.96
C LEU A 42 3.17 21.32 16.23
N VAL A 43 2.17 22.05 16.74
CA VAL A 43 2.28 22.79 18.01
C VAL A 43 2.60 21.85 19.17
N LEU A 44 1.88 20.74 19.27
CA LEU A 44 2.09 19.74 20.33
C LEU A 44 3.47 19.07 20.22
N ASN A 45 3.94 18.76 19.01
CA ASN A 45 5.26 18.18 18.78
C ASN A 45 6.38 19.17 19.12
N VAL A 46 6.24 20.45 18.79
CA VAL A 46 7.21 21.48 19.20
C VAL A 46 7.33 21.50 20.72
N ILE A 47 6.21 21.51 21.46
CA ILE A 47 6.24 21.46 22.92
C ILE A 47 6.85 20.14 23.42
N TYR A 48 6.49 19.00 22.81
CA TYR A 48 6.95 17.68 23.21
C TYR A 48 8.47 17.52 23.05
N TYR A 49 9.00 17.84 21.87
CA TYR A 49 10.42 17.66 21.56
C TYR A 49 11.30 18.79 22.09
N ALA A 50 10.81 20.03 22.19
CA ALA A 50 11.61 21.13 22.74
C ALA A 50 11.75 21.05 24.27
N VAL A 51 10.77 20.51 24.98
CA VAL A 51 10.76 20.51 26.46
C VAL A 51 11.09 19.14 27.06
N TYR A 52 10.65 18.03 26.44
CA TYR A 52 10.71 16.71 27.07
C TYR A 52 11.62 15.68 26.40
N CYS A 53 11.72 15.64 25.07
CA CYS A 53 12.47 14.59 24.32
C CYS A 53 13.42 15.21 23.28
N GLN A 54 14.31 16.13 23.70
CA GLN A 54 15.21 16.85 22.78
C GLN A 54 16.10 15.90 21.96
N ASP A 55 16.63 14.86 22.60
CA ASP A 55 17.51 13.88 21.97
C ASP A 55 16.82 13.03 20.89
N CYS A 56 15.50 12.94 20.96
CA CYS A 56 14.66 12.10 20.09
C CYS A 56 14.26 12.81 18.78
N LEU A 57 14.50 14.13 18.68
CA LEU A 57 14.01 14.97 17.59
C LEU A 57 14.58 14.54 16.23
N GLY A 58 15.88 14.31 16.16
CA GLY A 58 16.55 13.92 14.91
C GLY A 58 16.04 12.59 14.35
N ILE A 59 15.89 11.58 15.22
CA ILE A 59 15.39 10.25 14.84
C ILE A 59 13.91 10.34 14.45
N THR A 60 13.10 11.14 15.17
CA THR A 60 11.69 11.37 14.81
C THR A 60 11.56 12.06 13.45
N ALA A 61 12.34 13.11 13.20
CA ALA A 61 12.33 13.83 11.94
C ALA A 61 12.71 12.92 10.77
N LEU A 62 13.70 12.04 10.95
CA LEU A 62 14.10 11.04 9.97
C LEU A 62 12.98 10.02 9.71
N ASN A 63 12.35 9.49 10.76
CA ASN A 63 11.23 8.57 10.65
C ASN A 63 10.05 9.20 9.89
N LEU A 64 9.71 10.46 10.19
CA LEU A 64 8.66 11.19 9.49
C LEU A 64 9.02 11.46 8.02
N LEU A 65 10.27 11.85 7.74
CA LEU A 65 10.74 12.09 6.38
C LEU A 65 10.66 10.81 5.53
N ILE A 66 11.20 9.70 6.02
CA ILE A 66 11.17 8.43 5.30
C ILE A 66 9.72 7.95 5.12
N SER A 67 8.89 8.09 6.15
CA SER A 67 7.47 7.75 6.06
C SER A 67 6.72 8.60 5.03
N ALA A 68 7.05 9.89 4.93
CA ALA A 68 6.49 10.75 3.91
C ALA A 68 6.93 10.34 2.50
N LEU A 69 8.20 9.99 2.32
CA LEU A 69 8.71 9.47 1.05
C LEU A 69 8.03 8.15 0.66
N LEU A 70 7.85 7.20 1.60
CA LEU A 70 7.11 5.96 1.34
C LEU A 70 5.67 6.23 0.95
N SER A 71 4.99 7.12 1.69
CA SER A 71 3.59 7.48 1.45
C SER A 71 3.39 8.13 0.07
N ILE A 72 4.31 9.00 -0.34
CA ILE A 72 4.34 9.59 -1.69
C ILE A 72 4.68 8.51 -2.74
N GLY A 73 5.58 7.58 -2.43
CA GLY A 73 5.89 6.42 -3.27
C GLY A 73 4.65 5.56 -3.55
N PHE A 74 3.82 5.28 -2.54
CA PHE A 74 2.55 4.55 -2.72
C PHE A 74 1.56 5.29 -3.62
N TYR A 75 1.57 6.62 -3.60
CA TYR A 75 0.78 7.43 -4.53
C TYR A 75 1.33 7.33 -5.97
N PHE A 76 2.66 7.41 -6.14
CA PHE A 76 3.30 7.33 -7.45
C PHE A 76 3.09 5.97 -8.13
N VAL A 77 3.09 4.90 -7.35
CA VAL A 77 2.82 3.53 -7.84
C VAL A 77 1.32 3.22 -7.93
N HIS A 78 0.45 4.23 -7.73
CA HIS A 78 -1.01 4.12 -7.86
C HIS A 78 -1.67 3.10 -6.91
N ILE A 79 -1.03 2.77 -5.80
CA ILE A 79 -1.59 1.88 -4.78
C ILE A 79 -2.53 2.66 -3.86
N TRP A 80 -2.11 3.87 -3.48
CA TRP A 80 -2.89 4.77 -2.64
C TRP A 80 -3.36 5.99 -3.40
N SER A 81 -4.50 6.53 -2.99
CA SER A 81 -4.93 7.84 -3.46
C SER A 81 -4.15 8.95 -2.75
N ALA A 82 -4.13 10.14 -3.35
CA ALA A 82 -3.50 11.31 -2.73
C ALA A 82 -4.09 11.65 -1.34
N GLY A 83 -5.34 11.25 -1.07
CA GLY A 83 -5.97 11.44 0.24
C GLY A 83 -5.36 10.51 1.29
N ASP A 84 -5.25 9.22 0.99
CA ASP A 84 -4.73 8.20 1.89
C ASP A 84 -3.25 8.46 2.23
N SER A 85 -2.46 8.85 1.23
CA SER A 85 -1.05 9.19 1.44
C SER A 85 -0.87 10.39 2.39
N LYS A 86 -1.67 11.45 2.22
CA LYS A 86 -1.62 12.61 3.12
C LYS A 86 -2.09 12.24 4.52
N LEU A 87 -3.15 11.43 4.63
CA LEU A 87 -3.66 10.95 5.91
C LEU A 87 -2.58 10.20 6.69
N MET A 88 -1.86 9.28 6.05
CA MET A 88 -0.78 8.52 6.69
C MET A 88 0.34 9.43 7.23
N ILE A 89 0.75 10.44 6.45
CA ILE A 89 1.78 11.40 6.86
C ILE A 89 1.34 12.17 8.12
N VAL A 90 0.12 12.70 8.10
CA VAL A 90 -0.41 13.47 9.24
C VAL A 90 -0.57 12.57 10.46
N LEU A 91 -1.07 11.34 10.30
CA LEU A 91 -1.22 10.41 11.42
C LEU A 91 0.12 10.02 12.05
N ILE A 92 1.16 9.73 11.24
CA ILE A 92 2.50 9.44 11.76
C ILE A 92 3.06 10.64 12.53
N SER A 93 2.82 11.87 12.05
CA SER A 93 3.22 13.08 12.79
C SER A 93 2.46 13.28 14.11
N LEU A 94 1.28 12.69 14.26
CA LEU A 94 0.46 12.76 15.47
C LEU A 94 0.76 11.63 16.46
N LEU A 95 1.55 10.63 16.09
CA LEU A 95 1.94 9.55 16.99
C LEU A 95 3.15 9.99 17.83
N PRO A 96 3.08 9.89 19.18
CA PRO A 96 4.19 10.25 20.05
C PRO A 96 5.46 9.44 19.74
N GLY A 97 6.63 10.08 19.78
CA GLY A 97 7.91 9.42 19.51
C GLY A 97 8.15 8.18 20.37
N ARG A 98 7.83 8.23 21.68
CA ARG A 98 7.97 7.07 22.57
C ARG A 98 7.16 5.85 22.11
N LEU A 99 6.04 6.06 21.43
CA LEU A 99 5.23 4.98 20.87
C LEU A 99 5.98 4.19 19.79
N PHE A 100 6.91 4.81 19.07
CA PHE A 100 7.69 4.16 18.02
C PHE A 100 8.90 3.39 18.57
N TRP A 101 9.63 3.96 19.54
CA TRP A 101 10.91 3.42 20.02
C TRP A 101 10.85 2.68 21.36
N ALA A 102 9.69 2.57 22.02
CA ALA A 102 9.61 1.87 23.31
C ALA A 102 10.01 0.39 23.25
N ASN A 103 9.79 -0.28 22.11
CA ASN A 103 10.00 -1.74 21.98
C ASN A 103 10.73 -2.14 20.68
N THR A 104 11.33 -1.19 19.96
CA THR A 104 12.00 -1.49 18.69
C THR A 104 13.30 -0.71 18.54
N ASP A 105 14.36 -1.42 18.14
CA ASP A 105 15.67 -0.84 17.82
C ASP A 105 15.75 -0.34 16.36
N THR A 106 14.62 -0.33 15.64
CA THR A 106 14.58 0.06 14.23
C THR A 106 14.69 1.58 14.07
N ILE A 107 15.42 2.03 13.04
CA ILE A 107 15.59 3.46 12.77
C ILE A 107 14.27 4.08 12.28
N VAL A 108 13.44 3.30 11.57
CA VAL A 108 12.15 3.75 11.01
C VAL A 108 11.01 2.84 11.48
N PRO A 109 10.52 2.98 12.73
CA PRO A 109 9.47 2.12 13.26
C PRO A 109 8.11 2.34 12.57
N ALA A 110 7.90 3.46 11.88
CA ALA A 110 6.68 3.65 11.10
C ALA A 110 6.49 2.61 9.98
N ALA A 111 7.56 1.93 9.53
CA ALA A 111 7.47 0.82 8.59
C ALA A 111 6.54 -0.32 9.10
N TYR A 112 6.49 -0.56 10.41
CA TYR A 112 5.55 -1.52 11.01
C TYR A 112 4.10 -1.09 10.78
N LEU A 113 3.81 0.20 10.90
CA LEU A 113 2.46 0.73 10.67
C LEU A 113 2.03 0.55 9.21
N PHE A 114 2.92 0.84 8.24
CA PHE A 114 2.63 0.58 6.82
C PHE A 114 2.31 -0.91 6.59
N LEU A 115 3.15 -1.82 7.09
CA LEU A 115 2.93 -3.25 6.94
C LEU A 115 1.63 -3.72 7.61
N LEU A 116 1.29 -3.19 8.77
CA LEU A 116 0.04 -3.49 9.46
C LEU A 116 -1.17 -3.05 8.63
N VAL A 117 -1.16 -1.83 8.09
CA VAL A 117 -2.23 -1.32 7.22
C VAL A 117 -2.41 -2.20 5.99
N PHE A 118 -1.31 -2.56 5.31
CA PHE A 118 -1.39 -3.47 4.18
C PHE A 118 -1.89 -4.86 4.58
N SER A 119 -1.44 -5.39 5.71
CA SER A 119 -1.89 -6.69 6.22
C SER A 119 -3.40 -6.71 6.48
N ILE A 120 -3.95 -5.66 7.10
CA ILE A 120 -5.40 -5.50 7.29
C ILE A 120 -6.13 -5.46 5.95
N GLY A 121 -5.62 -4.67 5.00
CA GLY A 121 -6.19 -4.60 3.66
C GLY A 121 -6.17 -5.96 2.94
N TYR A 122 -5.11 -6.75 3.12
CA TYR A 122 -5.01 -8.10 2.56
C TYR A 122 -6.01 -9.07 3.19
N LEU A 123 -6.14 -9.06 4.52
CA LEU A 123 -7.14 -9.89 5.21
C LEU A 123 -8.55 -9.53 4.75
N TYR A 124 -8.84 -8.24 4.56
CA TYR A 124 -10.12 -7.80 4.01
C TYR A 124 -10.36 -8.32 2.59
N LEU A 125 -9.39 -8.18 1.68
CA LEU A 125 -9.52 -8.65 0.30
C LEU A 125 -9.71 -10.17 0.20
N ILE A 126 -8.98 -10.92 1.02
CA ILE A 126 -9.13 -12.39 1.09
C ILE A 126 -10.52 -12.74 1.65
N GLY A 127 -10.94 -12.08 2.73
CA GLY A 127 -12.26 -12.31 3.34
C GLY A 127 -13.40 -11.99 2.37
N GLU A 128 -13.32 -10.89 1.63
CA GLU A 128 -14.30 -10.51 0.61
C GLU A 128 -14.31 -11.50 -0.55
N ALA A 129 -13.13 -11.92 -1.03
CA ALA A 129 -13.01 -12.93 -2.09
C ALA A 129 -13.68 -14.27 -1.70
N VAL A 130 -13.47 -14.73 -0.47
CA VAL A 130 -14.10 -15.95 0.06
C VAL A 130 -15.61 -15.76 0.23
N TYR A 131 -16.04 -14.60 0.76
CA TYR A 131 -17.45 -14.27 0.94
C TYR A 131 -18.23 -14.26 -0.38
N LEU A 132 -17.68 -13.61 -1.41
CA LEU A 132 -18.30 -13.51 -2.73
C LEU A 132 -18.39 -14.87 -3.45
N ASP A 133 -17.38 -15.72 -3.30
CA ASP A 133 -17.38 -17.08 -3.86
C ASP A 133 -18.45 -17.97 -3.18
N PHE A 134 -18.55 -17.89 -1.85
CA PHE A 134 -19.47 -18.72 -1.08
C PHE A 134 -20.95 -18.29 -1.17
N HIS A 135 -21.23 -16.98 -1.23
CA HIS A 135 -22.62 -16.48 -1.20
C HIS A 135 -23.21 -16.13 -2.56
N CYS A 136 -22.41 -15.56 -3.48
CA CYS A 136 -22.98 -15.02 -4.70
C CYS A 136 -22.85 -15.98 -5.89
N HIS A 137 -22.03 -17.06 -5.82
CA HIS A 137 -21.71 -18.00 -6.92
C HIS A 137 -21.39 -17.36 -8.28
N THR A 138 -21.16 -16.04 -8.32
CA THR A 138 -21.01 -15.21 -9.51
C THR A 138 -19.54 -15.05 -9.87
N VAL A 139 -18.65 -15.20 -8.89
CA VAL A 139 -17.20 -15.14 -9.08
C VAL A 139 -16.66 -16.53 -8.78
N LYS A 140 -16.53 -17.38 -9.81
CA LYS A 140 -15.78 -18.64 -9.67
C LYS A 140 -14.35 -18.28 -9.29
N LEU A 141 -13.88 -18.71 -8.12
CA LEU A 141 -12.44 -18.74 -7.80
C LEU A 141 -11.68 -19.21 -9.05
N PRO A 142 -10.66 -18.44 -9.50
CA PRO A 142 -9.98 -18.74 -10.74
C PRO A 142 -9.44 -20.17 -10.69
N THR A 143 -9.91 -21.03 -11.59
CA THR A 143 -9.34 -22.36 -11.74
C THR A 143 -7.87 -22.18 -12.07
N VAL A 144 -7.01 -22.58 -11.13
CA VAL A 144 -5.56 -22.48 -11.29
C VAL A 144 -5.17 -23.47 -12.38
N THR A 145 -5.05 -22.98 -13.61
CA THR A 145 -4.54 -23.79 -14.72
C THR A 145 -3.06 -24.07 -14.48
N LYS A 146 -2.59 -25.28 -14.78
CA LYS A 146 -1.18 -25.67 -14.64
C LYS A 146 -0.24 -24.68 -15.36
N ALA A 147 -0.66 -24.18 -16.53
CA ALA A 147 0.07 -23.19 -17.30
C ALA A 147 0.15 -21.82 -16.59
N GLY A 148 -0.95 -21.36 -15.99
CA GLY A 148 -0.98 -20.11 -15.22
C GLY A 148 -0.14 -20.18 -13.94
N ALA A 149 -0.18 -21.32 -13.23
CA ALA A 149 0.67 -21.56 -12.07
C ALA A 149 2.17 -21.54 -12.44
N TRP A 150 2.54 -22.20 -13.53
CA TRP A 150 3.93 -22.21 -14.00
C TRP A 150 4.43 -20.83 -14.41
N ALA A 151 3.60 -20.04 -15.10
CA ALA A 151 3.92 -18.66 -15.44
C ALA A 151 4.12 -17.79 -14.18
N ALA A 152 3.28 -17.96 -13.15
CA ALA A 152 3.42 -17.27 -11.87
C ALA A 152 4.72 -17.65 -11.15
N ILE A 153 5.05 -18.95 -11.08
CA ILE A 153 6.31 -19.44 -10.49
C ILE A 153 7.52 -18.85 -11.22
N LYS A 154 7.50 -18.80 -12.55
CA LYS A 154 8.59 -18.22 -13.34
C LYS A 154 8.74 -16.72 -13.07
N SER A 155 7.63 -15.98 -13.00
CA SER A 155 7.66 -14.55 -12.64
C SER A 155 8.18 -14.33 -11.22
N TYR A 156 7.88 -15.25 -10.31
CA TYR A 156 8.36 -15.20 -8.93
C TYR A 156 9.86 -15.45 -8.85
N LEU A 157 10.36 -16.52 -9.48
CA LEU A 157 11.79 -16.83 -9.50
C LEU A 157 12.60 -15.67 -10.11
N HIS A 158 12.05 -15.04 -11.14
CA HIS A 158 12.66 -13.87 -11.75
C HIS A 158 12.73 -12.67 -10.79
N ALA A 159 11.64 -12.36 -10.08
CA ALA A 159 11.65 -11.33 -9.05
C ALA A 159 12.61 -11.66 -7.90
N PHE A 160 12.69 -12.93 -7.51
CA PHE A 160 13.58 -13.43 -6.47
C PHE A 160 15.04 -13.13 -6.81
N VAL A 161 15.52 -13.50 -8.00
CA VAL A 161 16.91 -13.28 -8.43
C VAL A 161 17.25 -11.78 -8.42
N VAL A 162 16.37 -10.94 -8.95
CA VAL A 162 16.62 -9.49 -8.99
C VAL A 162 16.63 -8.87 -7.58
N LEU A 163 15.69 -9.26 -6.71
CA LEU A 163 15.62 -8.73 -5.35
C LEU A 163 16.72 -9.27 -4.45
N TYR A 164 17.19 -10.50 -4.65
CA TYR A 164 18.31 -11.04 -3.91
C TYR A 164 19.59 -10.27 -4.23
N ALA A 165 19.87 -10.04 -5.52
CA ALA A 165 21.00 -9.25 -5.96
C ALA A 165 20.97 -7.84 -5.36
N TRP A 166 19.80 -7.19 -5.40
CA TRP A 166 19.60 -5.87 -4.80
C TRP A 166 19.89 -5.84 -3.30
N ASN A 167 19.30 -6.76 -2.53
CA ASN A 167 19.49 -6.81 -1.08
C ASN A 167 20.93 -7.19 -0.71
N SER A 168 21.58 -8.03 -1.51
CA SER A 168 23.01 -8.37 -1.33
C SER A 168 23.91 -7.15 -1.52
N VAL A 169 23.70 -6.38 -2.59
CA VAL A 169 24.44 -5.13 -2.84
C VAL A 169 24.24 -4.14 -1.68
N LEU A 170 23.00 -3.95 -1.23
CA LEU A 170 22.70 -3.09 -0.08
C LEU A 170 23.35 -3.57 1.21
N SER A 171 23.37 -4.88 1.45
CA SER A 171 23.98 -5.46 2.66
C SER A 171 25.49 -5.25 2.68
N ILE A 172 26.14 -5.26 1.52
CA ILE A 172 27.58 -4.97 1.39
C ILE A 172 27.85 -3.46 1.55
N ALA A 173 27.03 -2.62 0.91
CA ALA A 173 27.24 -1.17 0.91
C ALA A 173 26.89 -0.51 2.25
N LEU A 174 25.82 -0.96 2.93
CA LEU A 174 25.25 -0.33 4.12
C LEU A 174 24.80 -1.38 5.16
N PRO A 175 25.73 -2.20 5.72
CA PRO A 175 25.38 -3.33 6.58
C PRO A 175 24.55 -2.92 7.80
N PHE A 176 24.96 -1.87 8.53
CA PHE A 176 24.24 -1.38 9.71
C PHE A 176 22.81 -0.93 9.39
N PHE A 177 22.57 -0.37 8.21
CA PHE A 177 21.23 0.06 7.81
C PHE A 177 20.32 -1.14 7.52
N VAL A 178 20.85 -2.15 6.83
CA VAL A 178 20.10 -3.37 6.48
C VAL A 178 19.68 -4.15 7.71
N GLU A 179 20.59 -4.31 8.67
CA GLU A 179 20.32 -5.09 9.88
C GLU A 179 19.21 -4.48 10.74
N ASN A 180 19.20 -3.15 10.88
CA ASN A 180 18.24 -2.46 11.74
C ASN A 180 16.91 -2.12 11.06
N ASN A 181 16.79 -2.26 9.73
CA ASN A 181 15.63 -1.77 8.98
C ASN A 181 15.06 -2.80 8.00
N VAL A 182 15.08 -4.08 8.36
CA VAL A 182 14.59 -5.19 7.52
C VAL A 182 13.20 -4.92 6.91
N LEU A 183 12.27 -4.38 7.70
CA LEU A 183 10.91 -4.08 7.24
C LEU A 183 10.84 -2.88 6.29
N LEU A 184 11.68 -1.86 6.49
CA LEU A 184 11.78 -0.77 5.54
C LEU A 184 12.38 -1.25 4.22
N LEU A 185 13.41 -2.10 4.28
CA LEU A 185 14.02 -2.69 3.09
C LEU A 185 13.04 -3.56 2.31
N SER A 186 12.14 -4.27 2.99
CA SER A 186 11.12 -5.06 2.31
C SER A 186 10.09 -4.16 1.59
N LEU A 187 9.70 -3.03 2.18
CA LEU A 187 8.88 -2.01 1.51
C LEU A 187 9.59 -1.38 0.31
N ILE A 188 10.88 -1.03 0.44
CA ILE A 188 11.69 -0.49 -0.67
C ILE A 188 11.84 -1.52 -1.79
N SER A 189 12.10 -2.78 -1.44
CA SER A 189 12.18 -3.90 -2.40
C SER A 189 10.87 -4.08 -3.16
N TYR A 190 9.74 -3.88 -2.48
CA TYR A 190 8.43 -3.90 -3.12
C TYR A 190 8.24 -2.76 -4.14
N PHE A 191 8.63 -1.53 -3.81
CA PHE A 191 8.59 -0.42 -4.77
C PHE A 191 9.49 -0.69 -5.97
N LEU A 192 10.72 -1.16 -5.70
CA LEU A 192 11.70 -1.48 -6.74
C LEU A 192 11.13 -2.50 -7.73
N ILE A 193 10.59 -3.62 -7.24
CA ILE A 193 10.09 -4.67 -8.14
C ILE A 193 8.87 -4.21 -8.95
N THR A 194 8.02 -3.37 -8.35
CA THR A 194 6.81 -2.87 -9.03
C THR A 194 7.20 -1.90 -10.16
N ILE A 195 8.13 -0.98 -9.92
CA ILE A 195 8.64 -0.05 -10.94
C ILE A 195 9.43 -0.79 -12.02
N LEU A 196 10.31 -1.72 -11.63
CA LEU A 196 11.13 -2.46 -12.58
C LEU A 196 10.28 -3.32 -13.52
N ARG A 197 9.20 -3.94 -13.02
CA ARG A 197 8.33 -4.80 -13.83
C ARG A 197 7.69 -4.08 -15.01
N GLU A 198 7.48 -2.77 -14.92
CA GLU A 198 6.95 -1.97 -16.03
C GLU A 198 8.00 -1.68 -17.11
N LYS A 199 9.29 -1.87 -16.83
CA LYS A 199 10.37 -1.55 -17.75
C LYS A 199 10.73 -2.77 -18.62
N PRO A 200 10.99 -2.58 -19.93
CA PRO A 200 11.36 -3.68 -20.82
C PRO A 200 12.69 -4.34 -20.41
N VAL A 201 13.58 -3.57 -19.77
CA VAL A 201 14.88 -4.04 -19.26
C VAL A 201 14.70 -5.17 -18.24
N TYR A 202 13.65 -5.14 -17.42
CA TYR A 202 13.38 -6.19 -16.45
C TYR A 202 13.16 -7.54 -17.14
N HIS A 203 12.49 -7.57 -18.28
CA HIS A 203 12.25 -8.81 -19.04
C HIS A 203 13.47 -9.30 -19.85
N SER A 204 14.57 -8.55 -19.86
CA SER A 204 15.79 -8.92 -20.57
C SER A 204 16.53 -10.05 -19.87
N LYS A 205 16.86 -11.11 -20.62
CA LYS A 205 17.68 -12.24 -20.13
C LYS A 205 19.05 -11.79 -19.61
N VAL A 206 19.57 -10.66 -20.11
CA VAL A 206 20.87 -10.10 -19.72
C VAL A 206 20.83 -9.62 -18.27
N LEU A 207 19.76 -8.91 -17.87
CA LEU A 207 19.62 -8.42 -16.50
C LEU A 207 19.54 -9.61 -15.52
N VAL A 208 18.67 -10.57 -15.81
CA VAL A 208 18.49 -11.77 -14.98
C VAL A 208 19.79 -12.57 -14.87
N GLY A 209 20.48 -12.74 -16.00
CA GLY A 209 21.77 -13.43 -16.04
C GLY A 209 22.81 -12.71 -15.17
N SER A 210 22.91 -11.39 -15.27
CA SER A 210 23.85 -10.60 -14.46
C SER A 210 23.54 -10.67 -12.96
N CYS A 211 22.27 -10.56 -12.57
CA CYS A 211 21.84 -10.72 -11.18
C CYS A 211 22.13 -12.14 -10.67
N ALA A 212 21.83 -13.17 -11.46
CA ALA A 212 22.10 -14.56 -11.08
C ALA A 212 23.60 -14.84 -10.90
N VAL A 213 24.46 -14.26 -11.74
CA VAL A 213 25.93 -14.37 -11.60
C VAL A 213 26.40 -13.65 -10.34
N LEU A 214 25.89 -12.45 -10.07
CA LEU A 214 26.19 -11.72 -8.84
C LEU A 214 25.76 -12.51 -7.60
N ASP A 215 24.55 -13.06 -7.61
CA ASP A 215 24.01 -13.87 -6.52
C ASP A 215 24.88 -15.11 -6.26
N ALA A 216 25.26 -15.82 -7.33
CA ALA A 216 26.15 -16.97 -7.24
C ALA A 216 27.54 -16.57 -6.69
N ALA A 217 28.09 -15.43 -7.12
CA ALA A 217 29.36 -14.92 -6.62
C ALA A 217 29.27 -14.58 -5.12
N VAL A 218 28.22 -13.87 -4.69
CA VAL A 218 28.00 -13.53 -3.29
C VAL A 218 27.85 -14.80 -2.44
N LEU A 219 27.06 -15.78 -2.89
CA LEU A 219 26.90 -17.07 -2.20
C LEU A 219 28.23 -17.83 -2.07
N LEU A 220 29.08 -17.82 -3.11
CA LEU A 220 30.39 -18.48 -3.07
C LEU A 220 31.35 -17.79 -2.09
N LEU A 221 31.36 -16.45 -2.07
CA LEU A 221 32.23 -15.65 -1.20
C LEU A 221 31.81 -15.72 0.27
N THR A 222 30.51 -15.88 0.56
CA THR A 222 29.97 -15.90 1.93
C THR A 222 29.78 -17.30 2.52
N ARG A 223 30.24 -18.36 1.84
CA ARG A 223 30.06 -19.79 2.21
C ARG A 223 30.34 -20.16 3.67
N ASN A 224 31.21 -19.43 4.38
CA ASN A 224 31.54 -19.70 5.79
C ASN A 224 30.72 -18.89 6.82
N THR A 225 29.77 -18.06 6.38
CA THR A 225 29.07 -17.07 7.23
C THR A 225 27.55 -17.07 7.06
N ILE A 226 26.96 -18.14 6.51
CA ILE A 226 25.50 -18.26 6.41
C ILE A 226 24.96 -18.58 7.82
N ALA A 227 24.82 -17.56 8.64
CA ALA A 227 24.15 -17.66 9.93
C ALA A 227 22.65 -17.95 9.71
N ALA A 228 22.06 -18.81 10.53
CA ALA A 228 20.63 -19.15 10.48
C ALA A 228 19.71 -17.90 10.51
N ALA A 229 20.15 -16.83 11.21
CA ALA A 229 19.45 -15.55 11.25
C ALA A 229 19.43 -14.80 9.91
N GLY A 230 20.43 -14.99 9.04
CA GLY A 230 20.45 -14.43 7.69
C GLY A 230 19.48 -15.14 6.75
N VAL A 231 19.39 -16.47 6.87
CA VAL A 231 18.43 -17.29 6.11
C VAL A 231 16.99 -16.95 6.50
N LEU A 232 16.70 -16.81 7.81
CA LEU A 232 15.39 -16.41 8.28
C LEU A 232 14.96 -15.03 7.75
N ARG A 233 15.88 -14.05 7.75
CA ARG A 233 15.66 -12.71 7.20
C ARG A 233 15.38 -12.72 5.69
N MET A 234 16.10 -13.55 4.93
CA MET A 234 15.81 -13.83 3.52
C MET A 234 14.38 -14.34 3.36
N VAL A 235 14.04 -15.42 4.08
CA VAL A 235 12.73 -16.06 3.99
C VAL A 235 11.60 -15.09 4.33
N GLN A 236 11.74 -14.23 5.34
CA GLN A 236 10.75 -13.22 5.69
C GLN A 236 10.52 -12.19 4.57
N THR A 237 11.61 -11.67 3.98
CA THR A 237 11.50 -10.70 2.87
C THR A 237 10.85 -11.34 1.65
N TYR A 238 11.17 -12.60 1.36
CA TYR A 238 10.56 -13.33 0.25
C TYR A 238 9.11 -13.72 0.50
N LEU A 239 8.77 -14.13 1.73
CA LEU A 239 7.40 -14.40 2.12
C LEU A 239 6.55 -13.14 1.95
N LEU A 240 7.07 -11.98 2.32
CA LEU A 240 6.40 -10.70 2.11
C LEU A 240 6.20 -10.42 0.62
N VAL A 241 7.26 -10.54 -0.20
CA VAL A 241 7.15 -10.33 -1.67
C VAL A 241 6.17 -11.31 -2.30
N LEU A 242 6.15 -12.57 -1.86
CA LEU A 242 5.23 -13.60 -2.33
C LEU A 242 3.79 -13.24 -1.97
N LEU A 243 3.55 -12.86 -0.72
CA LEU A 243 2.25 -12.41 -0.23
C LEU A 243 1.76 -11.21 -1.06
N VAL A 244 2.64 -10.24 -1.32
CA VAL A 244 2.30 -9.04 -2.08
C VAL A 244 2.08 -9.31 -3.58
N MET A 245 2.85 -10.22 -4.18
CA MET A 245 2.65 -10.62 -5.58
C MET A 245 1.33 -11.39 -5.75
N TRP A 246 0.98 -12.21 -4.77
CA TRP A 246 -0.27 -12.95 -4.78
C TRP A 246 -1.46 -12.00 -4.57
N THR A 247 -1.34 -11.02 -3.68
CA THR A 247 -2.40 -10.03 -3.44
C THR A 247 -2.55 -9.04 -4.58
N THR A 248 -1.48 -8.64 -5.27
CA THR A 248 -1.60 -7.85 -6.52
C THR A 248 -2.29 -8.64 -7.63
N TRP A 249 -2.08 -9.96 -7.70
CA TRP A 249 -2.81 -10.83 -8.62
C TRP A 249 -4.30 -10.98 -8.27
N ILE A 250 -4.63 -11.07 -6.98
CA ILE A 250 -6.01 -11.07 -6.46
C ILE A 250 -6.64 -9.70 -6.70
N ALA A 251 -6.01 -8.61 -6.26
CA ALA A 251 -6.48 -7.25 -6.47
C ALA A 251 -6.73 -6.97 -7.96
N GLY A 252 -5.82 -7.37 -8.86
CA GLY A 252 -6.02 -7.26 -10.31
C GLY A 252 -7.23 -8.02 -10.88
N LYS A 253 -7.91 -8.86 -10.10
CA LYS A 253 -9.15 -9.55 -10.49
C LYS A 253 -10.39 -9.09 -9.72
N TYR A 254 -10.27 -8.79 -8.42
CA TYR A 254 -11.39 -8.36 -7.57
C TYR A 254 -11.63 -6.85 -7.57
N VAL A 255 -10.66 -6.07 -8.06
CA VAL A 255 -10.82 -4.62 -8.28
C VAL A 255 -11.80 -4.35 -9.43
N TYR A 256 -12.09 -5.32 -10.30
CA TYR A 256 -13.00 -5.14 -11.43
C TYR A 256 -14.39 -5.73 -11.14
N GLU A 257 -15.41 -4.89 -11.22
CA GLU A 257 -16.81 -5.25 -11.06
C GLU A 257 -17.57 -5.02 -12.36
N SER A 258 -18.32 -6.02 -12.81
CA SER A 258 -19.27 -5.85 -13.91
C SER A 258 -20.54 -5.17 -13.39
N VAL A 259 -20.84 -3.98 -13.89
CA VAL A 259 -22.05 -3.21 -13.55
C VAL A 259 -22.94 -3.15 -14.80
N PRO A 260 -24.27 -3.30 -14.67
CA PRO A 260 -25.18 -3.04 -15.78
C PRO A 260 -24.98 -1.62 -16.33
N THR A 261 -24.95 -1.46 -17.65
CA THR A 261 -24.68 -0.15 -18.28
C THR A 261 -25.72 0.92 -17.92
N GLU A 262 -26.93 0.50 -17.51
CA GLU A 262 -28.01 1.39 -17.04
C GLU A 262 -27.74 1.97 -15.65
N ASP A 263 -27.06 1.21 -14.80
CA ASP A 263 -26.79 1.56 -13.41
C ASP A 263 -25.51 2.40 -13.24
N VAL A 264 -24.89 2.82 -14.34
CA VAL A 264 -23.67 3.63 -14.33
C VAL A 264 -23.98 5.02 -13.75
N LYS A 265 -23.35 5.34 -12.61
CA LYS A 265 -23.54 6.59 -11.88
C LYS A 265 -22.33 7.50 -12.01
N ALA A 266 -22.57 8.80 -11.82
CA ALA A 266 -21.50 9.77 -11.66
C ALA A 266 -20.60 9.37 -10.47
N GLY A 267 -19.28 9.53 -10.64
CA GLY A 267 -18.29 9.13 -9.64
C GLY A 267 -17.78 7.69 -9.75
N MET A 268 -18.36 6.84 -10.61
CA MET A 268 -17.79 5.52 -10.93
C MET A 268 -16.54 5.68 -11.82
N ILE A 269 -15.62 4.72 -11.72
CA ILE A 269 -14.38 4.71 -12.50
C ILE A 269 -14.45 3.51 -13.44
N LEU A 270 -14.54 3.75 -14.75
CA LEU A 270 -14.58 2.66 -15.73
C LEU A 270 -13.19 2.09 -15.97
N SER A 271 -13.10 0.79 -16.21
CA SER A 271 -11.85 0.15 -16.60
C SER A 271 -11.35 0.66 -17.95
N ARG A 272 -10.03 0.60 -18.18
CA ARG A 272 -9.43 0.87 -19.50
C ARG A 272 -10.03 -0.02 -20.58
N SER A 273 -10.27 -1.29 -20.27
CA SER A 273 -10.89 -2.24 -21.20
C SER A 273 -12.28 -1.81 -21.65
N THR A 274 -13.07 -1.19 -20.75
CA THR A 274 -14.38 -0.63 -21.08
C THR A 274 -14.25 0.62 -21.94
N VAL A 275 -13.33 1.52 -21.61
CA VAL A 275 -13.12 2.76 -22.37
C VAL A 275 -12.64 2.50 -23.79
N VAL A 276 -11.80 1.49 -24.01
CA VAL A 276 -11.40 1.07 -25.36
C VAL A 276 -12.60 0.61 -26.20
N CYS A 277 -13.64 0.04 -25.57
CA CYS A 277 -14.88 -0.33 -26.26
C CYS A 277 -15.70 0.90 -26.74
N PHE A 278 -15.41 2.09 -26.22
CA PHE A 278 -16.06 3.34 -26.62
C PHE A 278 -15.42 3.98 -27.86
N ALA A 279 -14.15 3.68 -28.14
CA ALA A 279 -13.42 4.24 -29.28
C ALA A 279 -14.14 4.14 -30.64
N PRO A 280 -14.80 3.02 -31.00
CA PRO A 280 -15.54 2.93 -32.27
C PRO A 280 -16.92 3.62 -32.25
N SER A 281 -17.39 4.09 -31.08
CA SER A 281 -18.73 4.66 -30.95
C SER A 281 -18.77 6.14 -31.28
N LYS A 282 -19.90 6.58 -31.85
CA LYS A 282 -20.17 7.98 -32.22
C LYS A 282 -20.99 8.75 -31.18
N VAL A 283 -21.26 8.15 -30.03
CA VAL A 283 -22.03 8.80 -28.95
C VAL A 283 -21.19 9.94 -28.36
N LYS A 284 -21.74 11.16 -28.39
CA LYS A 284 -21.07 12.36 -27.87
C LYS A 284 -20.98 12.31 -26.34
N GLY A 285 -19.82 12.72 -25.82
CA GLY A 285 -19.56 12.81 -24.37
C GLY A 285 -19.10 11.50 -23.71
N LEU A 286 -18.70 10.49 -24.50
CA LEU A 286 -18.08 9.29 -23.93
C LEU A 286 -16.67 9.57 -23.43
N PRO A 287 -16.27 8.98 -22.29
CA PRO A 287 -14.91 9.10 -21.79
C PRO A 287 -13.93 8.44 -22.77
N GLN A 288 -12.85 9.13 -23.11
CA GLN A 288 -11.88 8.64 -24.10
C GLN A 288 -10.67 7.94 -23.48
N ILE A 289 -10.33 8.29 -22.23
CA ILE A 289 -9.17 7.75 -21.53
C ILE A 289 -9.59 7.43 -20.10
N SER A 290 -9.25 6.23 -19.63
CA SER A 290 -9.31 5.90 -18.20
C SER A 290 -7.92 5.62 -17.66
N TYR A 291 -7.61 6.26 -16.54
CA TYR A 291 -6.40 5.98 -15.78
C TYR A 291 -6.66 4.97 -14.64
N GLU A 292 -7.91 4.49 -14.50
CA GLU A 292 -8.37 3.60 -13.42
C GLU A 292 -8.15 4.19 -12.02
N ASP A 293 -8.04 5.51 -11.96
CA ASP A 293 -7.83 6.27 -10.74
C ASP A 293 -8.94 7.30 -10.52
N MET A 294 -8.80 8.08 -9.45
CA MET A 294 -9.73 9.13 -9.08
C MET A 294 -9.89 10.23 -10.15
N ARG A 295 -8.97 10.36 -11.11
CA ARG A 295 -9.05 11.34 -12.21
C ARG A 295 -10.01 10.89 -13.30
N SER A 296 -10.21 9.58 -13.44
CA SER A 296 -11.17 8.97 -14.37
C SER A 296 -12.58 8.77 -13.79
N ARG A 297 -12.93 9.49 -12.71
CA ARG A 297 -14.30 9.49 -12.20
C ARG A 297 -15.23 10.12 -13.22
N LEU A 298 -16.28 9.38 -13.60
CA LEU A 298 -17.28 9.87 -14.53
C LEU A 298 -17.97 11.10 -13.96
N THR A 299 -18.03 12.15 -14.77
CA THR A 299 -18.98 13.24 -14.57
C THR A 299 -20.41 12.76 -14.83
N GLU A 300 -21.41 13.54 -14.41
CA GLU A 300 -22.81 13.19 -14.65
C GLU A 300 -23.14 13.14 -16.15
N GLU A 301 -22.52 14.02 -16.93
CA GLU A 301 -22.65 14.05 -18.39
C GLU A 301 -22.04 12.78 -19.05
N GLU A 302 -20.85 12.38 -18.62
CA GLU A 302 -20.20 11.16 -19.11
C GLU A 302 -20.95 9.90 -18.68
N ALA A 303 -21.44 9.84 -17.44
CA ALA A 303 -22.26 8.72 -16.98
C ALA A 303 -23.56 8.59 -17.80
N ALA A 304 -24.22 9.71 -18.10
CA ALA A 304 -25.38 9.73 -18.99
C ALA A 304 -25.02 9.31 -20.43
N ALA A 305 -23.85 9.70 -20.94
CA ALA A 305 -23.37 9.27 -22.25
C ALA A 305 -23.11 7.76 -22.31
N VAL A 306 -22.58 7.16 -21.23
CA VAL A 306 -22.37 5.71 -21.11
C VAL A 306 -23.70 4.95 -21.07
N ARG A 307 -24.72 5.47 -20.35
CA ARG A 307 -26.07 4.88 -20.40
C ARG A 307 -26.66 4.91 -21.80
N ARG A 308 -26.52 6.03 -22.53
CA ARG A 308 -26.94 6.15 -23.94
C ARG A 308 -26.14 5.24 -24.89
N TRP A 309 -24.90 4.91 -24.55
CA TRP A 309 -24.09 4.01 -25.36
C TRP A 309 -24.61 2.58 -25.37
N LYS A 310 -25.33 2.15 -24.32
CA LYS A 310 -26.01 0.84 -24.27
C LYS A 310 -26.85 0.58 -25.53
N ASP A 311 -27.60 1.58 -25.97
CA ASP A 311 -28.53 1.48 -27.10
C ASP A 311 -27.86 1.69 -28.47
N SER A 312 -26.55 1.91 -28.49
CA SER A 312 -25.78 2.10 -29.72
C SER A 312 -25.38 0.77 -30.35
N LYS A 313 -24.99 0.80 -31.63
CA LYS A 313 -24.51 -0.37 -32.39
C LYS A 313 -23.36 -1.14 -31.70
N TYR A 314 -22.55 -0.45 -30.91
CA TYR A 314 -21.41 -1.04 -30.19
C TYR A 314 -21.67 -1.18 -28.69
N GLY A 315 -22.89 -0.87 -28.24
CA GLY A 315 -23.28 -0.92 -26.85
C GLY A 315 -23.20 -2.31 -26.25
N LYS A 316 -22.82 -2.38 -24.98
CA LYS A 316 -22.85 -3.60 -24.18
C LYS A 316 -23.84 -3.46 -23.04
N ALA A 317 -24.45 -4.58 -22.64
CA ALA A 317 -25.39 -4.63 -21.51
C ALA A 317 -24.69 -4.41 -20.16
N THR A 318 -23.39 -4.72 -20.08
CA THR A 318 -22.56 -4.53 -18.89
C THR A 318 -21.27 -3.78 -19.22
N VAL A 319 -20.81 -2.99 -18.27
CA VAL A 319 -19.53 -2.29 -18.27
C VAL A 319 -18.72 -2.72 -17.06
N VAL A 320 -17.40 -2.68 -17.16
CA VAL A 320 -16.51 -3.03 -16.05
C VAL A 320 -16.09 -1.74 -15.34
N SER A 321 -16.46 -1.63 -14.07
CA SER A 321 -16.08 -0.56 -13.16
C SER A 321 -14.98 -1.04 -12.21
N VAL A 322 -14.13 -0.13 -11.80
CA VAL A 322 -13.11 -0.35 -10.77
C VAL A 322 -13.73 -0.08 -9.40
N ARG A 323 -13.71 -1.07 -8.49
CA ARG A 323 -14.13 -0.94 -7.09
C ARG A 323 -13.15 -0.10 -6.31
N LYS A 324 -13.67 0.76 -5.44
CA LYS A 324 -12.85 1.57 -4.52
C LYS A 324 -12.53 0.77 -3.27
N ILE A 325 -11.24 0.59 -3.00
CA ILE A 325 -10.75 -0.01 -1.75
C ILE A 325 -10.79 1.04 -0.62
N PRO A 326 -11.41 0.76 0.55
CA PRO A 326 -11.55 1.71 1.65
C PRO A 326 -10.25 1.81 2.49
N PHE A 327 -9.14 2.26 1.87
CA PHE A 327 -7.84 2.35 2.54
C PHE A 327 -7.85 3.25 3.79
N ALA A 328 -8.65 4.31 3.82
CA ALA A 328 -8.84 5.15 5.00
C ALA A 328 -9.25 4.36 6.25
N SER A 329 -10.12 3.35 6.08
CA SER A 329 -10.55 2.45 7.15
C SER A 329 -9.42 1.54 7.62
N PHE A 330 -8.62 1.00 6.69
CA PHE A 330 -7.47 0.17 7.05
C PHE A 330 -6.38 0.97 7.77
N ILE A 331 -6.13 2.21 7.34
CA ILE A 331 -5.23 3.14 8.01
C ILE A 331 -5.73 3.41 9.43
N ALA A 332 -7.02 3.73 9.60
CA ALA A 332 -7.59 4.01 10.91
C ALA A 332 -7.46 2.80 11.87
N VAL A 333 -7.84 1.60 11.42
CA VAL A 333 -7.71 0.37 12.22
C VAL A 333 -6.25 0.07 12.53
N GLY A 334 -5.35 0.23 11.55
CA GLY A 334 -3.91 0.04 11.72
C GLY A 334 -3.33 0.98 12.78
N VAL A 335 -3.68 2.27 12.75
CA VAL A 335 -3.24 3.25 13.76
C VAL A 335 -3.76 2.90 15.15
N ILE A 336 -5.04 2.51 15.26
CA ILE A 336 -5.64 2.12 16.54
C ILE A 336 -4.94 0.88 17.11
N LEU A 337 -4.74 -0.17 16.30
CA LEU A 337 -4.07 -1.39 16.72
C LEU A 337 -2.60 -1.14 17.09
N PHE A 338 -1.90 -0.32 16.30
CA PHE A 338 -0.52 0.06 16.58
C PHE A 338 -0.42 0.81 17.92
N ALA A 339 -1.28 1.81 18.13
CA ALA A 339 -1.32 2.55 19.38
C ALA A 339 -1.69 1.66 20.56
N ALA A 340 -2.70 0.80 20.42
CA ALA A 340 -3.13 -0.13 21.46
C ALA A 340 -2.02 -1.11 21.85
N TYR A 341 -1.34 -1.72 20.88
CA TYR A 341 -0.22 -2.62 21.12
C TYR A 341 0.90 -1.95 21.93
N HIS A 342 1.27 -0.74 21.53
CA HIS A 342 2.32 0.00 22.24
C HIS A 342 1.85 0.46 23.63
N ILE A 343 0.61 0.93 23.78
CA ILE A 343 0.10 1.30 25.11
C ILE A 343 0.08 0.09 26.05
N VAL A 344 -0.41 -1.06 25.59
CA VAL A 344 -0.48 -2.30 26.40
C VAL A 344 0.92 -2.79 26.79
N THR A 345 1.87 -2.81 25.85
CA THR A 345 3.24 -3.24 26.14
C THR A 345 4.00 -2.26 27.03
N THR A 346 3.73 -0.95 26.89
CA THR A 346 4.32 0.07 27.76
C THR A 346 3.69 0.05 29.16
N LEU A 347 2.40 -0.30 29.30
CA LEU A 347 1.77 -0.48 30.61
C LEU A 347 2.21 -1.80 31.28
N GLY A 348 2.34 -2.88 30.50
CA GLY A 348 2.79 -4.18 30.99
C GLY A 348 4.25 -4.19 31.46
N SER A 349 5.11 -3.33 30.90
CA SER A 349 6.48 -3.13 31.40
C SER A 349 6.55 -2.31 32.70
N TRP A 350 5.45 -1.65 33.08
CA TRP A 350 5.34 -0.88 34.33
C TRP A 350 4.75 -1.68 35.49
N GLY A 351 4.57 -3.00 35.33
CA GLY A 351 4.23 -3.92 36.43
C GLY A 351 2.93 -3.56 37.16
N ILE A 352 1.87 -3.26 36.40
CA ILE A 352 0.48 -3.26 36.90
C ILE A 352 -0.20 -4.54 36.42
#